data_AF-A0A4P6JWL4-F1
#
_entry.id   AF-A0A4P6JWL4-F1
#
_cell.length_a   1.000
_cell.length_b   1.000
_cell.length_c   1.000
_cell.angle_alpha   90.00
_cell.angle_beta   90.00
_cell.angle_gamma   90.00
#
_symmetry.space_group_name_H-M   'P 1'
#
loop_
_entity.id
_entity.type
_entity.pdbx_description
1 polymer ?
#
loop_
_entity_poly.entity_id
_entity_poly.type
_entity_poly.pdbx_seq_one_letter_code
_entity_poly.pdbx_strand_id
1 'polypeptide(L)'
;MPSTTVYNMAGEAVDKLELSEQVFGVTPNVAVLHQVVTAQLVNRRQGNASTKTRSEVSGGNKKPYKQKGTGRARQGSTRAPQFRHGGTVFGPRPHPYHHDVPKKMRRLAIRSALSDKVANESLIVVKDLSLESPRTKDMLNLLSKLPSHQGKRVLMMLPQRDENVVLSTRNIPMAKVQHVSSINVVELLKHDYVVMPLDTIRWIEMVFGEGLSAEEASHKIAGEVAAAESEA
;
A
#
# COMPACT_ATOMS: atom_id res chain seq x y z
N MET A 1 -19.18 16.74 -12.92
CA MET A 1 -17.80 16.61 -12.41
C MET A 1 -17.83 16.60 -10.89
N PRO A 2 -17.13 15.67 -10.23
CA PRO A 2 -17.04 15.68 -8.77
C PRO A 2 -16.31 16.94 -8.29
N SER A 3 -16.85 17.61 -7.27
CA SER A 3 -16.24 18.80 -6.65
C SER A 3 -15.79 18.49 -5.23
N THR A 4 -14.67 19.07 -4.79
CA THR A 4 -14.21 18.93 -3.40
C THR A 4 -13.73 20.27 -2.86
N THR A 5 -13.97 20.50 -1.56
CA THR A 5 -13.54 21.72 -0.87
C THR A 5 -12.05 21.66 -0.56
N VAL A 6 -11.36 22.76 -0.84
CA VAL A 6 -9.95 22.98 -0.51
C VAL A 6 -9.86 23.66 0.85
N TYR A 7 -9.11 23.07 1.75
CA TYR A 7 -8.87 23.57 3.10
C TYR A 7 -7.50 24.25 3.21
N ASN A 8 -7.39 25.25 4.09
CA ASN A 8 -6.09 25.76 4.53
C ASN A 8 -5.54 24.95 5.72
N MET A 9 -4.32 25.27 6.15
CA MET A 9 -3.69 24.70 7.34
C MET A 9 -4.45 25.00 8.65
N ALA A 10 -5.34 26.01 8.64
CA ALA A 10 -6.21 26.34 9.76
C ALA A 10 -7.50 25.51 9.80
N GLY A 11 -7.81 24.72 8.77
CA GLY A 11 -9.02 23.91 8.66
C GLY A 11 -10.23 24.65 8.07
N GLU A 12 -10.02 25.86 7.53
CA GLU A 12 -11.07 26.65 6.91
C GLU A 12 -11.17 26.34 5.41
N ALA A 13 -12.39 26.32 4.89
CA ALA A 13 -12.67 26.15 3.48
C ALA A 13 -12.29 27.42 2.70
N VAL A 14 -11.29 27.32 1.82
CA VAL A 14 -10.79 28.46 1.03
C VAL A 14 -11.41 28.48 -0.36
N ASP A 15 -11.49 27.31 -1.01
CA ASP A 15 -11.89 27.22 -2.42
C ASP A 15 -12.66 25.91 -2.70
N LYS A 16 -13.30 25.84 -3.86
CA LYS A 16 -13.89 24.60 -4.39
C LYS A 16 -13.13 24.19 -5.64
N LEU A 17 -12.55 23.00 -5.60
CA LEU A 17 -11.86 22.39 -6.74
C LEU A 17 -12.79 21.44 -7.49
N GLU A 18 -12.89 21.61 -8.80
CA GLU A 18 -13.49 20.63 -9.68
C GLU A 18 -12.46 19.56 -10.04
N LEU A 19 -12.81 18.29 -9.85
CA LEU A 19 -11.93 17.15 -10.10
C LEU A 19 -12.25 16.50 -11.45
N SER A 20 -11.22 15.96 -12.11
CA SER A 20 -11.38 15.23 -13.36
C SER A 20 -12.26 13.99 -13.20
N GLU A 21 -13.34 13.92 -13.98
CA GLU A 21 -14.30 12.81 -13.99
C GLU A 21 -13.65 11.49 -14.41
N GLN A 22 -12.62 11.54 -15.26
CA GLN A 22 -11.92 10.34 -15.73
C GLN A 22 -11.16 9.59 -14.63
N VAL A 23 -10.80 10.29 -13.54
CA VAL A 23 -10.00 9.75 -12.44
C VAL A 23 -10.85 9.56 -11.19
N PHE A 24 -11.65 10.57 -10.86
CA PHE A 24 -12.41 10.65 -9.60
C PHE A 24 -13.92 10.42 -9.77
N GLY A 25 -14.42 10.30 -11.00
CA GLY A 25 -15.83 10.08 -11.32
C GLY A 25 -16.14 8.70 -11.89
N VAL A 26 -15.22 7.74 -11.77
CA VAL A 26 -15.40 6.39 -12.36
C VAL A 26 -16.27 5.54 -11.43
N THR A 27 -17.22 4.81 -11.99
CA THR A 27 -18.01 3.82 -11.24
C THR A 27 -17.09 2.74 -10.65
N PRO A 28 -17.00 2.58 -9.31
CA PRO A 28 -16.04 1.67 -8.69
C PRO A 28 -16.26 0.21 -9.10
N ASN A 29 -15.22 -0.45 -9.61
CA ASN A 29 -15.28 -1.88 -9.95
C ASN A 29 -14.72 -2.74 -8.80
N VAL A 30 -15.64 -3.30 -8.00
CA VAL A 30 -15.32 -4.10 -6.80
C VAL A 30 -14.52 -5.36 -7.13
N ALA A 31 -14.81 -6.04 -8.25
CA ALA A 31 -14.10 -7.26 -8.63
C ALA A 31 -12.62 -6.97 -8.96
N VAL A 32 -12.38 -5.87 -9.69
CA VAL A 32 -11.03 -5.43 -10.04
C VAL A 32 -10.27 -4.96 -8.79
N LEU A 33 -10.93 -4.22 -7.90
CA LEU A 33 -10.37 -3.83 -6.61
C LEU A 33 -9.94 -5.06 -5.79
N HIS A 34 -10.82 -6.05 -5.63
CA HIS A 34 -10.54 -7.25 -4.86
C HIS A 34 -9.35 -8.04 -5.42
N GLN A 35 -9.28 -8.22 -6.75
CA GLN A 35 -8.19 -8.96 -7.38
C GLN A 35 -6.85 -8.22 -7.26
N VAL A 36 -6.84 -6.89 -7.41
CA VAL A 36 -5.61 -6.09 -7.22
C VAL A 36 -5.16 -6.11 -5.76
N VAL A 37 -6.08 -5.97 -4.81
CA VAL A 37 -5.78 -6.05 -3.37
C VAL A 37 -5.22 -7.42 -3.00
N THR A 38 -5.84 -8.49 -3.45
CA THR A 38 -5.38 -9.86 -3.20
C THR A 38 -3.98 -10.08 -3.76
N ALA A 39 -3.73 -9.66 -5.01
CA ALA A 39 -2.40 -9.74 -5.61
C ALA A 39 -1.36 -8.93 -4.81
N GLN A 40 -1.68 -7.71 -4.38
CA GLN A 40 -0.80 -6.89 -3.55
C GLN A 40 -0.49 -7.55 -2.20
N LEU A 41 -1.50 -8.13 -1.53
CA LEU A 41 -1.32 -8.81 -0.24
C LEU A 41 -0.52 -10.11 -0.37
N VAL A 42 -0.74 -10.88 -1.43
CA VAL A 42 0.03 -12.10 -1.70
C VAL A 42 1.49 -11.76 -2.01
N ASN A 43 1.74 -10.74 -2.83
CA ASN A 43 3.10 -10.30 -3.19
C ASN A 43 3.90 -9.76 -1.99
N ARG A 44 3.24 -9.36 -0.90
CA ARG A 44 3.90 -8.97 0.36
C ARG A 44 4.41 -10.15 1.18
N ARG A 45 4.02 -11.38 0.86
CA ARG A 45 4.41 -12.58 1.61
C ARG A 45 5.82 -12.99 1.24
N GLN A 46 6.66 -13.25 2.24
CA GLN A 46 8.06 -13.64 2.04
C GLN A 46 8.25 -15.10 1.61
N GLY A 47 7.38 -16.01 2.06
CA GLY A 47 7.43 -17.43 1.68
C GLY A 47 8.68 -18.19 2.16
N ASN A 48 9.19 -17.86 3.35
CA ASN A 48 10.37 -18.48 3.96
C ASN A 48 10.08 -19.74 4.81
N ALA A 49 8.85 -20.28 4.76
CA ALA A 49 8.50 -21.48 5.50
C ALA A 49 9.12 -22.74 4.85
N SER A 50 9.79 -23.57 5.65
CA SER A 50 10.47 -24.78 5.17
C SER A 50 10.36 -25.92 6.18
N THR A 51 10.32 -27.15 5.68
CA THR A 51 10.41 -28.39 6.48
C THR A 51 11.42 -29.32 5.84
N LYS A 52 12.03 -30.18 6.66
CA LYS A 52 12.96 -31.21 6.18
C LYS A 52 12.18 -32.42 5.67
N THR A 53 12.38 -32.74 4.41
CA THR A 53 11.94 -34.00 3.82
C THR A 53 12.78 -35.16 4.32
N ARG A 54 12.32 -36.39 4.06
CA ARG A 54 13.00 -37.62 4.48
C ARG A 54 14.49 -37.67 4.08
N SER A 55 14.86 -37.11 2.93
CA SER A 55 16.24 -37.05 2.43
C SER A 55 17.09 -36.01 3.15
N GLU A 56 16.49 -34.93 3.63
CA GLU A 56 17.17 -33.80 4.30
C GLU A 56 17.34 -34.02 5.80
N VAL A 57 16.56 -34.92 6.39
CA VAL A 57 16.75 -35.35 7.79
C VAL A 57 18.02 -36.20 7.90
N SER A 58 18.85 -35.92 8.92
CA SER A 58 20.10 -36.64 9.18
C SER A 58 19.86 -38.09 9.65
N GLY A 59 20.80 -39.01 9.35
CA GLY A 59 20.75 -40.41 9.80
C GLY A 59 20.15 -41.38 8.79
N GLY A 60 19.55 -42.49 9.23
CA GLY A 60 18.73 -43.40 8.40
C GLY A 60 19.38 -43.99 7.13
N ASN A 61 20.71 -44.13 7.10
CA ASN A 61 21.50 -44.69 5.99
C ASN A 61 21.59 -46.23 6.02
N LYS A 62 21.15 -46.85 7.12
CA LYS A 62 21.12 -48.31 7.29
C LYS A 62 19.70 -48.77 7.53
N LYS A 63 19.32 -49.90 6.91
CA LYS A 63 18.05 -50.56 7.18
C LYS A 63 18.00 -50.97 8.66
N PRO A 64 16.92 -50.65 9.41
CA PRO A 64 16.87 -50.92 10.85
C PRO A 64 17.04 -52.40 11.22
N TYR A 65 16.51 -53.32 10.40
CA TYR A 65 16.61 -54.77 10.58
C TYR A 65 16.34 -55.54 9.28
N LYS A 66 16.54 -56.86 9.31
CA LYS A 66 16.32 -57.77 8.17
C LYS A 66 14.86 -57.70 7.66
N GLN A 67 14.64 -57.96 6.37
CA GLN A 67 13.33 -57.82 5.71
C GLN A 67 12.23 -58.76 6.25
N LYS A 68 12.62 -59.94 6.76
CA LYS A 68 11.75 -60.97 7.32
C LYS A 68 12.43 -61.60 8.55
N GLY A 69 11.65 -62.31 9.37
CA GLY A 69 12.16 -63.10 10.51
C GLY A 69 12.26 -62.38 11.86
N THR A 70 11.76 -61.15 11.98
CA THR A 70 11.85 -60.33 13.22
C THR A 70 10.54 -60.15 13.97
N GLY A 71 9.39 -60.55 13.39
CA GLY A 71 8.05 -60.32 13.97
C GLY A 71 7.57 -58.86 14.00
N ARG A 72 8.40 -57.89 13.57
CA ARG A 72 8.07 -56.46 13.53
C ARG A 72 7.54 -56.06 12.14
N ALA A 73 6.83 -54.91 12.06
CA ALA A 73 6.43 -54.32 10.80
C ALA A 73 7.63 -54.06 9.88
N ARG A 74 7.45 -54.08 8.55
CA ARG A 74 8.56 -53.88 7.61
C ARG A 74 8.98 -52.41 7.58
N GLN A 75 10.27 -52.14 7.76
CA GLN A 75 10.80 -50.77 7.76
C GLN A 75 12.04 -50.65 6.87
N GLY A 76 12.06 -49.61 6.04
CA GLY A 76 13.16 -49.32 5.12
C GLY A 76 14.19 -48.33 5.67
N SER A 77 13.78 -47.40 6.54
CA SER A 77 14.63 -46.37 7.12
C SER A 77 14.00 -45.85 8.42
N THR A 78 14.83 -45.35 9.34
CA THR A 78 14.37 -44.65 10.56
C THR A 78 13.85 -43.23 10.29
N ARG A 79 14.11 -42.67 9.09
CA ARG A 79 13.68 -41.32 8.68
C ARG A 79 12.30 -41.28 8.02
N ALA A 80 11.60 -42.41 7.96
CA ALA A 80 10.30 -42.48 7.31
C ALA A 80 9.26 -41.66 8.10
N PRO A 81 8.24 -41.06 7.44
CA PRO A 81 7.34 -40.08 8.06
C PRO A 81 6.57 -40.59 9.28
N GLN A 82 6.28 -41.88 9.32
CA GLN A 82 5.60 -42.53 10.45
C GLN A 82 6.46 -42.63 11.72
N PHE A 83 7.78 -42.43 11.62
CA PHE A 83 8.67 -42.45 12.77
C PHE A 83 8.73 -41.08 13.45
N ARG A 84 8.97 -41.09 14.76
CA ARG A 84 9.32 -39.88 15.51
C ARG A 84 10.63 -39.30 14.96
N HIS A 85 10.65 -37.99 14.71
CA HIS A 85 11.73 -37.29 14.01
C HIS A 85 11.96 -37.73 12.55
N GLY A 86 10.98 -38.44 11.95
CA GLY A 86 10.95 -38.71 10.52
C GLY A 86 10.78 -37.44 9.69
N GLY A 87 11.07 -37.54 8.40
CA GLY A 87 10.87 -36.42 7.48
C GLY A 87 9.39 -36.13 7.20
N THR A 88 9.07 -34.88 6.88
CA THR A 88 7.72 -34.47 6.46
C THR A 88 7.54 -34.76 4.96
N VAL A 89 6.41 -35.36 4.56
CA VAL A 89 6.15 -35.72 3.14
C VAL A 89 5.74 -34.49 2.34
N PHE A 90 4.65 -33.83 2.74
CA PHE A 90 4.09 -32.64 2.10
C PHE A 90 4.06 -31.49 3.10
N GLY A 91 5.25 -31.00 3.45
CA GLY A 91 5.40 -29.82 4.28
C GLY A 91 5.62 -28.56 3.44
N PRO A 92 5.57 -27.37 4.07
CA PRO A 92 5.86 -26.13 3.37
C PRO A 92 7.28 -26.16 2.80
N ARG A 93 7.41 -25.63 1.59
CA ARG A 93 8.67 -25.36 0.91
C ARG A 93 8.78 -23.86 0.64
N PRO A 94 9.99 -23.27 0.75
CA PRO A 94 10.16 -21.88 0.39
C PRO A 94 9.82 -21.67 -1.07
N HIS A 95 8.96 -20.70 -1.35
CA HIS A 95 8.59 -20.32 -2.71
C HIS A 95 8.22 -18.85 -2.76
N PRO A 96 8.49 -18.17 -3.89
CA PRO A 96 8.05 -16.79 -4.06
C PRO A 96 6.52 -16.76 -4.23
N TYR A 97 5.87 -15.87 -3.50
CA TYR A 97 4.49 -15.51 -3.76
C TYR A 97 4.49 -14.35 -4.76
N HIS A 98 4.01 -14.59 -5.98
CA HIS A 98 3.90 -13.55 -7.00
C HIS A 98 2.66 -13.74 -7.86
N HIS A 99 1.82 -12.71 -7.91
CA HIS A 99 0.74 -12.56 -8.87
C HIS A 99 0.94 -11.25 -9.62
N ASP A 100 1.07 -11.35 -10.94
CA ASP A 100 1.10 -10.19 -11.82
C ASP A 100 -0.33 -9.74 -12.16
N VAL A 101 -0.50 -8.44 -12.36
CA VAL A 101 -1.78 -7.82 -12.70
C VAL A 101 -1.55 -6.82 -13.85
N PRO A 102 -2.37 -6.89 -14.93
CA PRO A 102 -2.25 -5.98 -16.05
C PRO A 102 -2.25 -4.51 -15.64
N LYS A 103 -1.43 -3.69 -16.31
CA LYS A 103 -1.29 -2.25 -15.99
C LYS A 103 -2.63 -1.51 -16.01
N LYS A 104 -3.48 -1.79 -17.00
CA LYS A 104 -4.83 -1.19 -17.13
C LYS A 104 -5.71 -1.53 -15.92
N MET A 105 -5.64 -2.76 -15.44
CA MET A 105 -6.41 -3.21 -14.29
C MET A 105 -5.94 -2.55 -12.99
N ARG A 106 -4.62 -2.39 -12.81
CA ARG A 106 -4.06 -1.62 -11.68
C ARG A 106 -4.51 -0.17 -11.68
N ARG A 107 -4.46 0.50 -12.85
CA ARG A 107 -4.92 1.88 -13.01
C ARG A 107 -6.42 2.01 -12.71
N LEU A 108 -7.24 1.09 -13.23
CA LEU A 108 -8.68 1.08 -12.98
C LEU A 108 -9.01 0.90 -11.50
N ALA A 109 -8.27 0.04 -10.79
CA ALA A 109 -8.44 -0.15 -9.35
C ALA A 109 -8.11 1.12 -8.54
N ILE A 110 -7.03 1.83 -8.88
CA ILE A 110 -6.68 3.10 -8.23
C ILE A 110 -7.78 4.15 -8.49
N ARG A 111 -8.20 4.32 -9.74
CA ARG A 111 -9.30 5.26 -10.09
C ARG A 111 -10.60 4.91 -9.36
N SER A 112 -10.94 3.62 -9.29
CA SER A 112 -12.12 3.13 -8.55
C SER A 112 -12.05 3.47 -7.06
N ALA A 113 -10.89 3.25 -6.43
CA ALA A 113 -10.68 3.56 -5.02
C ALA A 113 -10.74 5.08 -4.75
N LEU A 114 -10.13 5.90 -5.61
CA LEU A 114 -10.18 7.35 -5.49
C LEU A 114 -11.60 7.89 -5.70
N SER A 115 -12.33 7.38 -6.69
CA SER A 115 -13.71 7.77 -6.96
C SER A 115 -14.63 7.43 -5.77
N ASP A 116 -14.45 6.27 -5.15
CA ASP A 116 -15.16 5.90 -3.92
C ASP A 116 -14.83 6.83 -2.75
N LYS A 117 -13.56 7.24 -2.58
CA LYS A 117 -13.17 8.21 -1.55
C LYS A 117 -13.81 9.58 -1.76
N VAL A 118 -13.95 10.02 -2.99
CA VAL A 118 -14.62 11.27 -3.32
C VAL A 118 -16.12 11.17 -3.08
N ALA A 119 -16.76 10.08 -3.52
CA ALA A 119 -18.19 9.84 -3.31
C ALA A 119 -18.58 9.80 -1.81
N ASN A 120 -17.69 9.29 -0.96
CA ASN A 120 -17.87 9.21 0.49
C ASN A 120 -17.30 10.41 1.26
N GLU A 121 -17.00 11.54 0.59
CA GLU A 121 -16.44 12.77 1.19
C GLU A 121 -15.20 12.52 2.07
N SER A 122 -14.44 11.47 1.74
CA SER A 122 -13.28 11.00 2.51
C SER A 122 -11.95 11.48 1.91
N LEU A 123 -12.00 12.15 0.76
CA LEU A 123 -10.88 12.88 0.18
C LEU A 123 -10.88 14.32 0.72
N ILE A 124 -9.79 14.71 1.38
CA ILE A 124 -9.60 16.06 1.91
C ILE A 124 -8.48 16.70 1.09
N VAL A 125 -8.78 17.86 0.50
CA VAL A 125 -7.82 18.63 -0.27
C VAL A 125 -7.28 19.77 0.56
N VAL A 126 -5.95 19.93 0.61
CA VAL A 126 -5.29 21.04 1.31
C VAL A 126 -4.57 21.90 0.28
N LYS A 127 -4.47 23.22 0.51
CA LYS A 127 -3.75 24.10 -0.43
C LYS A 127 -2.27 23.72 -0.54
N ASP A 128 -1.59 23.70 0.59
CA ASP A 128 -0.19 23.28 0.74
C ASP A 128 -0.04 22.55 2.08
N LEU A 129 0.85 21.57 2.14
CA LEU A 129 1.15 20.80 3.34
C LEU A 129 2.66 20.85 3.59
N SER A 130 3.13 21.98 4.10
CA SER A 130 4.52 22.23 4.48
C SER A 130 4.62 22.54 5.98
N LEU A 131 5.74 22.16 6.60
CA LEU A 131 6.05 22.48 8.00
C LEU A 131 7.45 23.10 8.09
N GLU A 132 7.58 24.23 8.78
CA GLU A 132 8.88 24.88 9.01
C GLU A 132 9.82 24.05 9.89
N SER A 133 9.27 23.29 10.84
CA SER A 133 10.06 22.45 11.75
C SER A 133 9.38 21.11 12.02
N PRO A 134 10.15 20.03 12.28
CA PRO A 134 9.59 18.70 12.50
C PRO A 134 8.97 18.60 13.90
N ARG A 135 7.68 18.96 14.02
CA ARG A 135 6.90 18.94 15.27
C ARG A 135 5.62 18.12 15.14
N THR A 136 5.56 17.02 15.88
CA THR A 136 4.40 16.11 15.92
C THR A 136 3.13 16.77 16.46
N LYS A 137 3.28 17.70 17.42
CA LYS A 137 2.15 18.43 18.02
C LYS A 137 1.44 19.31 16.99
N ASP A 138 2.19 19.95 16.10
CA ASP A 138 1.64 20.83 15.08
C ASP A 138 0.87 20.01 14.03
N MET A 139 1.41 18.85 13.65
CA MET A 139 0.70 17.88 12.79
C MET A 139 -0.58 17.34 13.44
N LEU A 140 -0.57 17.02 14.74
CA LEU A 140 -1.78 16.61 15.46
C LEU A 140 -2.83 17.72 15.49
N ASN A 141 -2.41 18.97 15.70
CA ASN A 141 -3.32 20.12 15.66
C ASN A 141 -3.94 20.30 14.28
N LEU A 142 -3.15 20.16 13.21
CA LEU A 142 -3.63 20.22 11.83
C LEU A 142 -4.66 19.12 11.54
N LEU A 143 -4.33 17.87 11.86
CA LEU A 143 -5.25 16.73 11.69
C LEU A 143 -6.52 16.85 12.54
N SER A 144 -6.47 17.53 13.67
CA SER A 144 -7.65 17.78 14.51
C SER A 144 -8.58 18.87 13.95
N LYS A 145 -8.03 19.80 13.16
CA LYS A 145 -8.76 20.90 12.52
C LYS A 145 -9.42 20.47 11.22
N LEU A 146 -8.78 19.56 10.48
CA LEU A 146 -9.36 19.00 9.28
C LEU A 146 -10.58 18.12 9.62
N PRO A 147 -11.52 17.95 8.68
CA PRO A 147 -12.67 17.05 8.85
C PRO A 147 -12.28 15.55 8.85
N SER A 148 -11.03 15.23 9.19
CA SER A 148 -10.61 13.88 9.54
C SER A 148 -11.11 13.55 10.94
N HIS A 149 -12.12 12.68 11.02
CA HIS A 149 -12.73 12.25 12.29
C HIS A 149 -11.67 11.75 13.29
N GLN A 150 -11.79 12.19 14.54
CA GLN A 150 -10.92 11.75 15.64
C GLN A 150 -10.89 10.22 15.72
N GLY A 151 -9.69 9.64 15.65
CA GLY A 151 -9.46 8.20 15.76
C GLY A 151 -9.56 7.41 14.44
N LYS A 152 -9.89 8.04 13.31
CA LYS A 152 -9.82 7.38 11.99
C LYS A 152 -8.41 7.42 11.41
N ARG A 153 -8.12 6.50 10.49
CA ARG A 153 -6.83 6.39 9.83
C ARG A 153 -6.73 7.38 8.67
N VAL A 154 -5.63 8.11 8.59
CA VAL A 154 -5.40 9.15 7.58
C VAL A 154 -4.17 8.81 6.74
N LEU A 155 -4.33 8.83 5.43
CA LEU A 155 -3.21 8.74 4.47
C LEU A 155 -2.94 10.13 3.91
N MET A 156 -1.75 10.66 4.15
CA MET A 156 -1.25 11.87 3.50
C MET A 156 -0.41 11.49 2.29
N MET A 157 -0.75 12.03 1.12
CA MET A 157 0.06 11.85 -0.08
C MET A 157 0.70 13.16 -0.48
N LEU A 158 2.00 13.15 -0.72
CA LEU A 158 2.78 14.32 -1.14
C LEU A 158 3.39 14.11 -2.53
N PRO A 159 3.52 15.18 -3.33
CA PRO A 159 4.09 15.11 -4.67
C PRO A 159 5.61 15.04 -4.63
N GLN A 160 6.21 15.60 -3.58
CA GLN A 160 7.63 15.53 -3.26
C GLN A 160 7.80 15.13 -1.80
N ARG A 161 8.97 14.58 -1.46
CA ARG A 161 9.26 14.17 -0.09
C ARG A 161 9.68 15.37 0.75
N ASP A 162 8.80 15.82 1.63
CA ASP A 162 9.13 16.75 2.71
C ASP A 162 9.52 15.96 3.98
N GLU A 163 10.78 16.12 4.42
CA GLU A 163 11.27 15.45 5.63
C GLU A 163 10.59 15.94 6.90
N ASN A 164 10.22 17.22 6.97
CA ASN A 164 9.58 17.79 8.15
C ASN A 164 8.20 17.16 8.36
N VAL A 165 7.42 17.00 7.30
CA VAL A 165 6.10 16.35 7.35
C VAL A 165 6.23 14.85 7.65
N VAL A 166 7.20 14.16 7.04
CA VAL A 166 7.44 12.73 7.30
C VAL A 166 7.83 12.48 8.75
N LEU A 167 8.78 13.25 9.28
CA LEU A 167 9.25 13.13 10.67
C LEU A 167 8.14 13.48 11.68
N SER A 168 7.36 14.53 11.39
CA SER A 168 6.25 14.96 12.24
C SER A 168 5.09 13.96 12.27
N THR A 169 4.90 13.17 11.20
CA THR A 169 3.81 12.20 11.13
C THR A 169 4.19 10.82 11.63
N ARG A 170 5.46 10.38 11.48
CA ARG A 170 5.88 8.99 11.74
C ARG A 170 5.49 8.45 13.12
N ASN A 171 5.39 9.32 14.13
CA ASN A 171 5.05 8.92 15.50
C ASN A 171 3.53 8.77 15.75
N ILE A 172 2.68 9.18 14.81
CA ILE A 172 1.22 9.15 14.95
C ILE A 172 0.71 7.81 14.39
N PRO A 173 0.16 6.89 15.21
CA PRO A 173 -0.19 5.54 14.75
C PRO A 173 -1.28 5.48 13.68
N MET A 174 -2.18 6.47 13.68
CA MET A 174 -3.32 6.55 12.76
C MET A 174 -2.99 7.29 11.47
N ALA A 175 -1.83 7.93 11.35
CA ALA A 175 -1.46 8.72 10.19
C ALA A 175 -0.27 8.10 9.46
N LYS A 176 -0.30 8.13 8.13
CA LYS A 176 0.81 7.66 7.29
C LYS A 176 1.05 8.66 6.18
N VAL A 177 2.32 9.03 5.97
CA VAL A 177 2.76 9.81 4.80
C VAL A 177 3.28 8.85 3.74
N GLN A 178 2.90 9.09 2.49
CA GLN A 178 3.43 8.36 1.35
C GLN A 178 3.67 9.32 0.18
N HIS A 179 4.66 9.00 -0.65
CA HIS A 179 4.87 9.72 -1.91
C HIS A 179 3.80 9.31 -2.93
N VAL A 180 3.31 10.27 -3.73
CA VAL A 180 2.24 10.04 -4.71
C VAL A 180 2.59 8.96 -5.74
N SER A 181 3.87 8.86 -6.15
CA SER A 181 4.31 7.81 -7.09
C SER A 181 4.18 6.38 -6.54
N SER A 182 4.13 6.23 -5.22
CA SER A 182 3.99 4.95 -4.53
C SER A 182 2.52 4.62 -4.18
N ILE A 183 1.56 5.35 -4.76
CA ILE A 183 0.13 5.12 -4.56
C ILE A 183 -0.25 3.66 -4.80
N ASN A 184 -1.02 3.10 -3.87
CA ASN A 184 -1.43 1.71 -3.94
C ASN A 184 -2.89 1.57 -3.45
N VAL A 185 -3.55 0.49 -3.88
CA VAL A 185 -4.97 0.28 -3.59
C VAL A 185 -5.17 -0.14 -2.13
N VAL A 186 -4.26 -0.96 -1.58
CA VAL A 186 -4.35 -1.43 -0.20
C VAL A 186 -4.31 -0.28 0.82
N GLU A 187 -3.42 0.69 0.68
CA GLU A 187 -3.33 1.82 1.61
C GLU A 187 -4.50 2.79 1.42
N LEU A 188 -4.97 3.02 0.17
CA LEU A 188 -6.16 3.83 -0.09
C LEU A 188 -7.41 3.25 0.59
N LEU A 189 -7.58 1.92 0.58
CA LEU A 189 -8.71 1.26 1.24
C LEU A 189 -8.51 1.11 2.75
N LYS A 190 -7.27 0.94 3.21
CA LYS A 190 -6.96 0.78 4.63
C LYS A 190 -7.17 2.07 5.42
N HIS A 191 -6.88 3.23 4.83
CA HIS A 191 -7.09 4.52 5.50
C HIS A 191 -8.49 5.03 5.20
N ASP A 192 -9.13 5.62 6.19
CA ASP A 192 -10.50 6.10 6.08
C ASP A 192 -10.51 7.41 5.30
N TYR A 193 -9.64 8.36 5.68
CA TYR A 193 -9.44 9.62 4.98
C TYR A 193 -8.14 9.64 4.20
N VAL A 194 -8.16 10.33 3.07
CA VAL A 194 -6.96 10.60 2.26
C VAL A 194 -6.82 12.11 2.16
N VAL A 195 -5.68 12.64 2.59
CA VAL A 195 -5.34 14.06 2.56
C VAL A 195 -4.33 14.27 1.44
N MET A 196 -4.65 15.16 0.50
CA MET A 196 -3.77 15.49 -0.64
C MET A 196 -3.64 17.01 -0.77
N PRO A 197 -2.42 17.56 -0.96
CA PRO A 197 -2.27 18.93 -1.41
C PRO A 197 -2.73 19.09 -2.86
N LEU A 198 -3.02 20.32 -3.29
CA LEU A 198 -3.46 20.64 -4.66
C LEU A 198 -2.53 20.06 -5.72
N ASP A 199 -1.22 20.18 -5.50
CA ASP A 199 -0.20 19.68 -6.41
C ASP A 199 -0.27 18.15 -6.58
N THR A 200 -0.62 17.42 -5.52
CA THR A 200 -0.79 15.96 -5.62
C THR A 200 -1.98 15.59 -6.49
N ILE A 201 -3.07 16.36 -6.45
CA ILE A 201 -4.25 16.10 -7.28
C ILE A 201 -3.90 16.32 -8.75
N ARG A 202 -3.23 17.44 -9.06
CA ARG A 202 -2.74 17.72 -10.42
C ARG A 202 -1.84 16.60 -10.94
N TRP A 203 -0.94 16.10 -10.09
CA TRP A 203 -0.09 14.95 -10.44
C TRP A 203 -0.90 13.71 -10.84
N ILE A 204 -1.93 13.39 -10.04
CA ILE A 204 -2.78 12.22 -10.29
C ILE A 204 -3.56 12.40 -11.59
N GLU A 205 -4.06 13.61 -11.88
CA GLU A 205 -4.78 13.90 -13.12
C GLU A 205 -3.87 13.77 -14.35
N MET A 206 -2.63 14.24 -14.30
CA MET A 206 -1.66 14.07 -15.40
C MET A 206 -1.32 12.59 -15.64
N VAL A 207 -1.07 11.81 -14.59
CA VAL A 207 -0.63 10.41 -14.72
C VAL A 207 -1.78 9.47 -15.05
N PHE A 208 -2.93 9.63 -14.40
CA PHE A 208 -4.07 8.74 -14.55
C PHE A 208 -5.13 9.27 -15.49
N GLY A 209 -5.20 10.57 -15.81
CA GLY A 209 -6.08 11.12 -16.85
C GLY A 209 -5.37 11.16 -18.20
N GLU A 210 -4.37 12.04 -18.32
CA GLU A 210 -3.66 12.32 -19.57
C GLU A 210 -2.69 11.21 -19.99
N GLY A 211 -2.24 10.39 -19.04
CA GLY A 211 -1.42 9.22 -19.29
C GLY A 211 0.09 9.48 -19.34
N LEU A 212 0.55 10.62 -18.81
CA LEU A 212 1.98 10.95 -18.69
C LEU A 212 2.73 9.91 -17.84
N SER A 213 4.04 9.85 -18.04
CA SER A 213 4.91 9.06 -17.17
C SER A 213 5.00 9.70 -15.78
N ALA A 214 5.19 8.87 -14.75
CA ALA A 214 5.29 9.35 -13.37
C ALA A 214 6.49 10.31 -13.16
N GLU A 215 7.56 10.11 -13.92
CA GLU A 215 8.77 10.93 -13.87
C GLU A 215 8.50 12.31 -14.49
N GLU A 216 7.90 12.35 -15.68
CA GLU A 216 7.51 13.60 -16.35
C GLU A 216 6.56 14.44 -15.50
N ALA A 217 5.54 13.82 -14.90
CA ALA A 217 4.60 14.51 -14.03
C ALA A 217 5.29 15.08 -12.78
N SER A 218 6.22 14.33 -12.19
CA SER A 218 6.97 14.81 -11.02
C SER A 218 7.90 15.97 -11.37
N HIS A 219 8.55 15.92 -12.53
CA HIS A 219 9.40 17.03 -13.02
C HIS A 219 8.60 18.29 -13.34
N LYS A 220 7.43 18.17 -13.96
CA LYS A 220 6.56 19.32 -14.24
C LYS A 220 6.13 20.02 -12.96
N ILE A 221 5.67 19.24 -11.96
CA ILE A 221 5.24 19.82 -10.68
C ILE A 221 6.42 20.39 -9.91
N ALA A 222 7.58 19.73 -9.92
CA ALA A 222 8.78 20.30 -9.34
C ALA A 222 9.16 21.64 -9.98
N GLY A 223 9.03 21.76 -11.31
CA GLY A 223 9.26 23.00 -12.03
C GLY A 223 8.22 24.08 -11.68
N GLU A 224 6.95 23.72 -11.56
CA GLU A 224 5.87 24.65 -11.18
C GLU A 224 6.01 25.17 -9.75
N VAL A 225 6.36 24.29 -8.79
CA VAL A 225 6.60 24.68 -7.39
C VAL A 225 7.81 25.61 -7.30
N ALA A 226 8.91 25.29 -7.99
CA ALA A 226 10.10 26.15 -8.02
C ALA A 226 9.84 27.51 -8.69
N ALA A 227 8.99 27.55 -9.72
CA ALA A 227 8.58 28.81 -10.35
C ALA A 227 7.71 29.66 -9.41
N ALA A 228 6.77 29.04 -8.68
CA ALA A 228 5.93 29.71 -7.70
C ALA A 228 6.72 30.27 -6.51
N GLU A 229 7.78 29.58 -6.07
CA GLU A 229 8.70 30.07 -5.03
C GLU A 229 9.60 31.23 -5.50
N SER A 230 9.83 31.36 -6.82
CA SER A 230 10.64 32.45 -7.38
C SER A 230 9.85 33.75 -7.64
N GLU A 231 8.52 33.66 -7.68
CA GLU A 231 7.60 34.79 -7.89
C GLU A 231 7.00 35.34 -6.59
N ALA A 232 7.25 34.67 -5.45
CA ALA A 232 6.79 35.05 -4.10
C ALA A 232 7.90 35.72 -3.27
#